data_AF-A0A8D9GSB8-F1
#
_entry.id   AF-A0A8D9GSB8-F1
#
_cell.length_a   1.000
_cell.length_b   1.000
_cell.length_c   1.000
_cell.angle_alpha   90.00
_cell.angle_beta   90.00
_cell.angle_gamma   90.00
#
_symmetry.space_group_name_H-M   'P 1'
#
loop_
_entity.id
_entity.type
_entity.pdbx_description
1 polymer ?
#
loop_
_entity_poly.entity_id
_entity_poly.type
_entity_poly.pdbx_seq_one_letter_code
_entity_poly.pdbx_strand_id
1 'polypeptide(L)'
;MGSNLCSLALLVLGLVFFVSCDGFSSNEDSRFKKAIYEDPLLVMSNWNDPYSDPCAWTGITCSKDHVIIKINISASSIKGFLAPELCQITYLQELYGFISL
;
A
#
# COMPACT_ATOMS: atom_id res chain seq x y z
N MET A 1 -25.64 -1.78 -10.39
CA MET A 1 -25.62 -1.26 -11.78
C MET A 1 -24.20 -0.83 -12.10
N GLY A 2 -23.44 -1.70 -12.77
CA GLY A 2 -22.11 -1.43 -13.28
C GLY A 2 -22.18 -1.37 -14.79
N SER A 3 -22.18 -0.17 -15.35
CA SER A 3 -22.04 0.09 -16.79
C SER A 3 -21.76 1.57 -16.97
N ASN A 4 -20.96 1.90 -17.99
CA ASN A 4 -20.67 3.24 -18.57
C ASN A 4 -19.26 3.82 -18.37
N LEU A 5 -18.43 3.35 -17.43
CA LEU A 5 -17.06 3.89 -17.29
C LEU A 5 -16.02 3.19 -18.18
N CYS A 6 -16.19 1.90 -18.47
CA CYS A 6 -15.25 1.13 -19.32
C CYS A 6 -15.26 1.60 -20.79
N SER A 7 -16.41 2.07 -21.28
CA SER A 7 -16.57 2.58 -22.65
C SER A 7 -15.90 3.94 -22.87
N LEU A 8 -15.72 4.75 -21.81
CA LEU A 8 -15.04 6.05 -21.89
C LEU A 8 -13.51 5.90 -21.85
N ALA A 9 -12.99 4.85 -21.20
CA ALA A 9 -11.56 4.59 -21.10
C ALA A 9 -10.88 4.33 -22.46
N LEU A 10 -11.62 3.77 -23.43
CA LEU A 10 -11.08 3.50 -24.77
C LEU A 10 -10.83 4.77 -25.60
N LEU A 11 -11.56 5.87 -25.35
CA LEU A 11 -11.39 7.13 -26.09
C LEU A 11 -10.22 7.97 -25.58
N VAL A 12 -9.71 7.70 -24.38
CA VAL A 12 -8.65 8.49 -23.73
C VAL A 12 -7.25 7.90 -23.94
N LEU A 13 -7.14 6.72 -24.56
CA LEU A 13 -5.88 6.01 -24.90
C LEU A 13 -4.89 6.79 -25.78
N GLY A 14 -5.25 7.99 -26.27
CA GLY A 14 -4.45 8.74 -27.24
C GLY A 14 -3.50 9.81 -26.69
N LEU A 15 -3.68 10.38 -25.49
CA LEU A 15 -2.96 11.63 -25.17
C LEU A 15 -2.44 11.82 -23.74
N VAL A 16 -2.59 10.88 -22.82
CA VAL A 16 -1.97 11.03 -21.50
C VAL A 16 -1.77 9.67 -20.87
N PHE A 17 -0.50 9.26 -20.71
CA PHE A 17 -0.10 8.23 -19.75
C PHE A 17 -0.33 8.79 -18.33
N PHE A 18 -1.59 9.00 -17.95
CA PHE A 18 -1.95 9.15 -16.55
C PHE A 18 -1.86 7.76 -15.94
N VAL A 19 -0.73 7.48 -15.32
CA VAL A 19 -0.61 6.38 -14.36
C VAL A 19 -1.60 6.68 -13.23
N SER A 20 -2.82 6.15 -13.35
CA SER A 20 -3.79 6.16 -12.25
C SER A 20 -3.41 5.05 -11.29
N CYS A 21 -3.05 5.44 -10.06
CA CYS A 21 -2.87 4.53 -8.94
C CYS A 21 -4.23 4.06 -8.43
N ASP A 22 -4.93 3.23 -9.19
CA ASP A 22 -6.18 2.62 -8.73
C ASP A 22 -5.88 1.29 -8.02
N GLY A 23 -6.07 1.30 -6.71
CA GLY A 23 -6.08 0.09 -5.91
C GLY A 23 -7.23 -0.82 -6.34
N PHE A 24 -6.93 -1.86 -7.11
CA PHE A 24 -7.81 -3.02 -7.44
C PHE A 24 -8.64 -3.57 -6.25
N SER A 25 -9.83 -3.07 -5.95
CA SER A 25 -10.61 -3.60 -4.83
C SER A 25 -11.18 -5.00 -5.14
N SER A 26 -10.46 -6.06 -4.75
CA SER A 26 -11.07 -7.32 -4.33
C SER A 26 -11.44 -7.19 -2.86
N ASN A 27 -12.74 -7.22 -2.62
CA ASN A 27 -13.41 -7.42 -1.33
C ASN A 27 -12.55 -8.15 -0.26
N GLU A 28 -12.36 -7.46 0.88
CA GLU A 28 -11.61 -7.79 2.12
C GLU A 28 -10.14 -7.33 2.26
N ASP A 29 -9.58 -6.59 1.30
CA ASP A 29 -8.13 -6.32 1.32
C ASP A 29 -7.66 -5.15 2.20
N SER A 30 -6.73 -5.45 3.11
CA SER A 30 -5.88 -4.46 3.76
C SER A 30 -5.14 -3.62 2.71
N ARG A 31 -5.52 -2.35 2.58
CA ARG A 31 -5.00 -1.40 1.58
C ARG A 31 -3.48 -1.40 1.42
N PHE A 32 -2.74 -1.68 2.50
CA PHE A 32 -1.28 -1.66 2.51
C PHE A 32 -0.61 -2.99 2.12
N LYS A 33 -1.28 -4.13 2.24
CA LYS A 33 -0.70 -5.46 1.88
C LYS A 33 -1.15 -5.98 0.52
N LYS A 34 -1.91 -5.18 -0.20
CA LYS A 34 -2.68 -5.64 -1.34
C LYS A 34 -1.85 -6.18 -2.50
N ALA A 35 -0.60 -5.76 -2.60
CA ALA A 35 0.35 -6.27 -3.57
C ALA A 35 1.44 -7.17 -2.95
N ILE A 36 1.24 -7.62 -1.70
CA ILE A 36 2.11 -8.56 -0.98
C ILE A 36 1.50 -9.96 -1.07
N TYR A 37 2.26 -10.91 -1.61
CA TYR A 37 1.80 -12.29 -1.78
C TYR A 37 2.55 -13.29 -0.88
N GLU A 38 3.66 -12.90 -0.27
CA GLU A 38 4.41 -13.74 0.70
C GLU A 38 4.91 -12.90 1.88
N ASP A 39 4.46 -13.22 3.09
CA ASP A 39 4.92 -12.62 4.37
C ASP A 39 5.27 -13.73 5.38
N PRO A 40 6.45 -14.37 5.22
CA PRO A 40 6.80 -15.58 5.97
C PRO A 40 7.01 -15.33 7.47
N LEU A 41 7.34 -14.09 7.85
CA LEU A 41 7.55 -13.68 9.23
C LEU A 41 6.35 -12.95 9.84
N LEU A 42 5.24 -12.85 9.11
CA LEU A 42 4.00 -12.21 9.54
C LEU A 42 4.22 -10.77 10.04
N VAL A 43 5.21 -10.06 9.49
CA VAL A 43 5.55 -8.70 9.94
C VAL A 43 4.44 -7.73 9.58
N MET A 44 3.75 -7.96 8.46
CA MET A 44 2.63 -7.10 8.12
C MET A 44 1.35 -7.55 8.82
N SER A 45 1.30 -8.68 9.55
CA SER A 45 0.06 -9.28 10.10
C SER A 45 -0.95 -8.27 10.66
N ASN A 46 -0.51 -7.27 11.44
CA ASN A 46 -1.36 -6.24 12.07
C ASN A 46 -1.68 -5.01 11.21
N TRP A 47 -1.23 -4.92 9.96
CA TRP A 47 -1.52 -3.79 9.05
C TRP A 47 -2.90 -3.87 8.37
N ASN A 48 -3.74 -4.83 8.76
CA ASN A 48 -5.04 -5.11 8.16
C ASN A 48 -6.24 -4.62 8.98
N ASP A 49 -6.01 -4.08 10.17
CA ASP A 49 -7.09 -3.60 11.02
C ASP A 49 -7.38 -2.11 10.73
N PRO A 50 -8.52 -1.78 10.10
CA PRO A 50 -8.90 -0.40 9.79
C PRO A 50 -9.18 0.46 11.03
N TYR A 51 -9.32 -0.15 12.21
CA TYR A 51 -9.56 0.52 13.48
C TYR A 51 -8.28 0.66 14.32
N SER A 52 -7.18 0.03 13.91
CA SER A 52 -5.91 0.12 14.62
C SER A 52 -5.14 1.40 14.25
N ASP A 53 -4.44 1.97 15.25
CA ASP A 53 -3.51 3.07 15.02
C ASP A 53 -2.33 2.57 14.16
N PRO A 54 -2.08 3.15 12.97
CA PRO A 54 -0.93 2.79 12.15
C PRO A 54 0.42 2.90 12.86
N CYS A 55 0.53 3.75 13.89
CA CYS A 55 1.73 3.86 14.70
C CYS A 55 1.99 2.63 15.58
N ALA A 56 0.98 1.79 15.82
CA ALA A 56 1.11 0.53 16.54
C ALA A 56 1.48 -0.65 15.62
N TRP A 57 1.58 -0.41 14.31
CA TRP A 57 1.92 -1.45 13.36
C TRP A 57 3.38 -1.88 13.46
N THR A 58 3.62 -3.16 13.22
CA THR A 58 4.97 -3.71 13.28
C THR A 58 5.83 -3.07 12.21
N GLY A 59 6.99 -2.55 12.59
CA GLY A 59 7.93 -1.89 11.68
C GLY A 59 7.57 -0.43 11.34
N ILE A 60 6.49 0.12 11.88
CA ILE A 60 6.17 1.54 11.73
C ILE A 60 6.81 2.37 12.86
N THR A 61 7.26 3.57 12.53
CA THR A 61 7.70 4.57 13.51
C THR A 61 7.02 5.90 13.19
N CYS A 62 6.42 6.49 14.22
CA CYS A 62 5.72 7.77 14.12
C CYS A 62 6.48 8.90 14.81
N SER A 63 6.19 10.12 14.38
CA SER A 63 6.60 11.35 15.05
C SER A 63 5.79 11.56 16.34
N LYS A 64 6.14 12.63 17.09
CA LYS A 64 5.39 13.05 18.29
C LYS A 64 3.94 13.44 17.99
N ASP A 65 3.64 13.80 16.74
CA ASP A 65 2.31 14.21 16.29
C ASP A 65 1.50 13.04 15.71
N HIS A 66 1.88 11.79 16.01
CA HIS A 66 1.24 10.56 15.50
C HIS A 66 1.26 10.44 13.97
N VAL A 67 2.29 10.99 13.33
CA VAL A 67 2.46 10.92 11.88
C VAL A 67 3.50 9.87 11.54
N ILE A 68 3.20 8.95 10.62
CA ILE A 68 4.15 7.94 10.14
C ILE A 68 5.32 8.64 9.44
N ILE A 69 6.53 8.44 9.97
CA ILE A 69 7.77 9.00 9.42
C ILE A 69 8.74 7.93 8.92
N LYS A 70 8.60 6.69 9.40
CA LYS A 70 9.49 5.60 9.01
C LYS A 70 8.78 4.26 8.95
N ILE A 71 9.15 3.48 7.93
CA ILE A 71 8.71 2.10 7.72
C ILE A 71 9.95 1.21 7.61
N ASN A 72 9.98 0.14 8.39
CA ASN A 72 11.06 -0.84 8.37
C ASN A 72 10.50 -2.26 8.24
N ILE A 73 10.60 -2.79 7.02
CA ILE A 73 10.28 -4.16 6.60
C ILE A 73 11.54 -4.88 6.07
N SER A 74 12.73 -4.43 6.47
CA SER A 74 13.99 -5.04 6.01
C SER A 74 14.19 -6.47 6.54
N ALA A 75 13.60 -6.78 7.69
CA ALA A 75 13.77 -8.06 8.35
C ALA A 75 12.78 -9.14 7.88
N SER A 76 11.86 -8.84 6.97
CA SER A 76 10.65 -9.64 6.78
C SER A 76 10.62 -10.58 5.56
N SER A 77 11.69 -10.62 4.75
CA SER A 77 11.79 -11.47 3.54
C SER A 77 10.51 -11.49 2.69
N ILE A 78 9.84 -10.35 2.61
CA ILE A 78 8.53 -10.21 1.98
C ILE A 78 8.69 -10.25 0.46
N LYS A 79 7.78 -10.95 -0.23
CA LYS A 79 7.67 -10.90 -1.68
C LYS A 79 6.38 -10.22 -2.13
N GLY A 80 6.49 -9.38 -3.15
CA GLY A 80 5.38 -8.56 -3.62
C GLY A 80 5.80 -7.23 -4.19
N PHE A 81 4.89 -6.26 -4.08
CA PHE A 81 5.09 -4.87 -4.44
C PHE A 81 4.53 -4.00 -3.32
N LEU A 82 5.09 -2.79 -3.19
CA LEU A 82 4.50 -1.78 -2.35
C LEU A 82 3.20 -1.30 -2.99
N ALA A 83 2.12 -1.37 -2.21
CA ALA A 83 0.83 -0.88 -2.64
C ALA A 83 0.91 0.65 -2.87
N PRO A 84 0.35 1.19 -3.97
CA PRO A 84 0.40 2.62 -4.25
C PRO A 84 -0.23 3.49 -3.15
N GLU A 85 -1.06 2.90 -2.28
CA GLU A 85 -1.63 3.52 -1.08
C GLU A 85 -0.55 3.98 -0.08
N LEU A 86 0.68 3.47 -0.14
CA LEU A 86 1.83 4.00 0.60
C LEU A 86 2.15 5.46 0.20
N CYS A 87 1.84 5.86 -1.04
CA CYS A 87 1.97 7.24 -1.48
C CYS A 87 1.03 8.21 -0.75
N GLN A 88 0.01 7.70 -0.03
CA GLN A 88 -0.87 8.53 0.80
C GLN A 88 -0.21 8.92 2.12
N ILE A 89 0.93 8.32 2.50
CA ILE A 89 1.68 8.68 3.70
C ILE A 89 2.56 9.90 3.38
N THR A 90 2.02 11.09 3.65
CA THR A 90 2.60 12.37 3.19
C THR A 90 3.94 12.73 3.83
N TYR A 91 4.23 12.20 5.02
CA TYR A 91 5.40 12.58 5.83
C TYR A 91 6.41 11.46 6.00
N LEU A 92 6.32 10.42 5.16
CA LEU A 92 7.27 9.32 5.19
C LEU A 92 8.66 9.84 4.80
N GLN A 93 9.64 9.64 5.69
CA GLN A 93 11.03 10.06 5.49
C GLN A 93 11.94 8.88 5.16
N GLU A 94 11.71 7.73 5.82
CA GLU A 94 12.56 6.57 5.71
C GLU A 94 11.76 5.30 5.38
N LEU A 95 12.20 4.56 4.37
CA LEU A 95 11.64 3.27 4.01
C LEU A 95 12.78 2.25 3.86
N TYR A 96 12.80 1.25 4.72
CA TYR A 96 13.77 0.15 4.69
C TYR A 96 13.07 -1.15 4.35
N GLY A 97 13.51 -1.84 3.31
CA GLY A 97 12.90 -3.10 2.87
C GLY A 97 13.59 -3.67 1.64
N PHE A 98 13.78 -4.98 1.62
CA PHE A 98 14.04 -5.71 0.38
C PHE A 98 12.75 -6.43 0.00
N ILE A 99 12.19 -6.05 -1.15
CA ILE A 99 11.01 -6.69 -1.70
C ILE A 99 11.47 -7.42 -2.96
N SER A 100 11.38 -8.74 -2.93
CA SER A 100 11.66 -9.54 -4.13
C SER A 100 10.40 -9.56 -5.00
N LEU A 101 10.58 -9.18 -6.27
CA LEU A 101 9.53 -9.21 -7.30
C LEU A 101 9.31 -10.63 -7.81
#